data_AF-D3ANV6-F1
#
_entry.id   AF-D3ANV6-F1
#
_cell.length_a   1.000
_cell.length_b   1.000
_cell.length_c   1.000
_cell.angle_alpha   90.00
_cell.angle_beta   90.00
_cell.angle_gamma   90.00
#
_symmetry.space_group_name_H-M   'P 1'
#
loop_
_entity.id
_entity.type
_entity.pdbx_description
1 polymer ?
#
loop_
_entity_poly.entity_id
_entity_poly.type
_entity_poly.pdbx_seq_one_letter_code
_entity_poly.pdbx_strand_id
1 'polypeptide(L)'
;MNKRKFIAFAAGIPLLVLILIIIILVSEPKPGGISRAAAYKSAALLLTDAESCEQLLKEQGQNYFTEKDRNHWYAKYLNYLYVNGYVSPDTTPSDPEYVQGYLTYREAEELAEALSPGQGEPARVGKKKQGKPFPSDNWWFIYDSLRKELDHDGSIKERNILLYGTPMNIRSAPAWTAYTSEGKFRFEGISLDSYIDWELKVLVKDGEMIAVREPVSDSVTYKNVWLTHGEGDTFSVRLGTVDRSFPMEASLGQPEEFADNLADLSLKNGKLQKVTLKKKRITGKVLAVKDDSIEIEGYGKIKLDKDFKVYKLYGQFEEQSVSDILVGYDIQEFVVAHGKLCAALTMREFDAKTIRVMIMNTNFQSVFHPSVTLSAESGLNLASGEESVQIPAKAEVIIDLSDERLKEGRIVVTPVEAGDTITVNSIRRSLGTPTYSGSIEIRKENEGITLINELYLEDYLTRVVPSEMPDSYEMEALKAQAVCARTYAYRQIQSNAYSQYGAHVDDSTRFQVYNNLKTSDKTEQAVRETYGKLLFYQDVPIEAFYFSTSCGHTTDGSIWGSDPAKYPYLDGCLLEGGRSVLNLSTNAAFEAFIKDKEYPSYDSSFPMYRWETTV
;
A
#
# COMPACT_ATOMS: atom_id res chain seq x y z
N MET A 1 -69.81 11.94 33.71
CA MET A 1 -68.97 13.14 33.99
C MET A 1 -69.67 14.38 33.43
N ASN A 2 -69.71 15.51 34.14
CA ASN A 2 -70.52 16.67 33.75
C ASN A 2 -69.96 17.39 32.49
N LYS A 3 -70.81 17.92 31.59
CA LYS A 3 -70.40 18.40 30.24
C LYS A 3 -69.27 19.45 30.29
N ARG A 4 -69.28 20.35 31.27
CA ARG A 4 -68.21 21.34 31.51
C ARG A 4 -66.86 20.71 31.91
N LYS A 5 -66.87 19.58 32.64
CA LYS A 5 -65.63 18.86 33.01
C LYS A 5 -65.01 18.13 31.80
N PHE A 6 -65.82 17.62 30.88
CA PHE A 6 -65.30 16.99 29.66
C PHE A 6 -64.67 18.03 28.71
N ILE A 7 -65.28 19.20 28.56
CA ILE A 7 -64.70 20.30 27.75
C ILE A 7 -63.39 20.82 28.37
N ALA A 8 -63.33 20.98 29.70
CA ALA A 8 -62.11 21.37 30.40
C ALA A 8 -60.98 20.32 30.25
N PHE A 9 -61.32 19.03 30.22
CA PHE A 9 -60.35 17.94 30.00
C PHE A 9 -59.86 17.88 28.55
N ALA A 10 -60.79 18.00 27.58
CA ALA A 10 -60.50 17.94 26.14
C ALA A 10 -59.73 19.17 25.62
N ALA A 11 -59.90 20.35 26.23
CA ALA A 11 -59.09 21.55 25.94
C ALA A 11 -57.81 21.62 26.78
N GLY A 12 -57.82 21.06 28.00
CA GLY A 12 -56.68 21.05 28.91
C GLY A 12 -55.52 20.18 28.42
N ILE A 13 -55.80 18.99 27.87
CA ILE A 13 -54.74 18.08 27.38
C ILE A 13 -53.94 18.68 26.21
N PRO A 14 -54.55 19.20 25.12
CA PRO A 14 -53.81 19.86 24.05
C PRO A 14 -53.02 21.08 24.53
N LEU A 15 -53.56 21.88 25.45
CA LEU A 15 -52.85 23.03 26.01
C LEU A 15 -51.66 22.59 26.88
N LEU A 16 -51.82 21.53 27.68
CA LEU A 16 -50.77 20.99 28.53
C LEU A 16 -49.68 20.28 27.71
N VAL A 17 -50.04 19.62 26.61
CA VAL A 17 -49.10 19.09 25.61
C VAL A 17 -48.40 20.23 24.85
N LEU A 18 -49.09 21.31 24.48
CA LEU A 18 -48.47 22.48 23.85
C LEU A 18 -47.50 23.18 24.81
N ILE A 19 -47.86 23.29 26.09
CA ILE A 19 -46.98 23.81 27.14
C ILE A 19 -45.79 22.85 27.37
N LEU A 20 -45.99 21.53 27.33
CA LEU A 20 -44.89 20.56 27.39
C LEU A 20 -43.98 20.62 26.16
N ILE A 21 -44.53 20.82 24.96
CA ILE A 21 -43.76 21.01 23.72
C ILE A 21 -43.01 22.35 23.76
N ILE A 22 -43.61 23.42 24.28
CA ILE A 22 -42.92 24.70 24.49
C ILE A 22 -41.85 24.55 25.57
N ILE A 23 -42.11 23.84 26.66
CA ILE A 23 -41.10 23.53 27.68
C ILE A 23 -39.99 22.65 27.09
N ILE A 24 -40.28 21.70 26.21
CA ILE A 24 -39.27 20.88 25.52
C ILE A 24 -38.48 21.74 24.51
N LEU A 25 -39.11 22.62 23.73
CA LEU A 25 -38.43 23.54 22.82
C LEU A 25 -37.65 24.68 23.52
N VAL A 26 -37.98 24.99 24.78
CA VAL A 26 -37.30 26.01 25.61
C VAL A 26 -36.30 25.39 26.60
N SER A 27 -36.43 24.09 26.91
CA SER A 27 -35.56 23.32 27.81
C SER A 27 -34.81 22.19 27.12
N GLU A 28 -34.93 22.06 25.79
CA GLU A 28 -33.88 21.48 24.95
C GLU A 28 -32.59 22.20 25.36
N PRO A 29 -31.59 21.48 25.88
CA PRO A 29 -30.33 22.11 26.20
C PRO A 29 -29.76 22.60 24.87
N LYS A 30 -29.75 23.93 24.69
CA LYS A 30 -29.11 24.57 23.54
C LYS A 30 -27.74 23.91 23.35
N PRO A 31 -27.36 23.55 22.12
CA PRO A 31 -26.12 22.82 21.87
C PRO A 31 -24.98 23.53 22.59
N GLY A 32 -24.16 22.75 23.29
CA GLY A 32 -23.04 23.27 24.06
C GLY A 32 -22.18 24.19 23.20
N GLY A 33 -21.55 25.19 23.81
CA GLY A 33 -20.54 25.95 23.10
C GLY A 33 -19.39 25.04 22.66
N ILE A 34 -18.53 25.50 21.77
CA ILE A 34 -17.26 24.81 21.57
C ILE A 34 -16.41 24.94 22.85
N SER A 35 -15.73 23.87 23.28
CA SER A 35 -14.76 23.97 24.37
C SER A 35 -13.53 24.75 23.91
N ARG A 36 -12.86 25.46 24.81
CA ARG A 36 -11.60 26.16 24.49
C ARG A 36 -10.57 25.17 23.92
N ALA A 37 -10.46 24.00 24.55
CA ALA A 37 -9.62 22.89 24.10
C ALA A 37 -9.83 22.53 22.61
N ALA A 38 -11.08 22.35 22.16
CA ALA A 38 -11.39 22.01 20.77
C ALA A 38 -11.13 23.18 19.81
N ALA A 39 -11.45 24.41 20.22
CA ALA A 39 -11.14 25.61 19.45
C ALA A 39 -9.62 25.76 19.25
N TYR A 40 -8.82 25.65 20.32
CA TYR A 40 -7.36 25.74 20.28
C TYR A 40 -6.72 24.61 19.47
N LYS A 41 -7.22 23.37 19.56
CA LYS A 41 -6.78 22.28 18.66
C LYS A 41 -7.03 22.64 17.20
N SER A 42 -8.23 23.08 16.86
CA SER A 42 -8.56 23.44 15.48
C SER A 42 -7.72 24.62 14.97
N ALA A 43 -7.47 25.63 15.81
CA ALA A 43 -6.63 26.78 15.52
C ALA A 43 -5.16 26.40 15.28
N ALA A 44 -4.57 25.57 16.15
CA ALA A 44 -3.19 25.09 15.96
C ALA A 44 -3.05 24.27 14.67
N LEU A 45 -4.04 23.43 14.34
CA LEU A 45 -4.03 22.61 13.13
C LEU A 45 -4.27 23.39 11.82
N LEU A 46 -4.74 24.65 11.88
CA LEU A 46 -4.67 25.56 10.72
C LEU A 46 -3.23 25.98 10.41
N LEU A 47 -2.40 26.15 11.44
CA LEU A 47 -1.07 26.75 11.35
C LEU A 47 0.06 25.73 11.18
N THR A 48 -0.11 24.53 11.73
CA THR A 48 0.89 23.46 11.74
C THR A 48 0.22 22.09 11.80
N ASP A 49 0.99 21.02 11.96
CA ASP A 49 0.52 19.66 12.16
C ASP A 49 0.62 19.23 13.64
N ALA A 50 0.03 18.08 13.97
CA ALA A 50 -0.03 17.59 15.34
C ALA A 50 1.31 17.03 15.87
N GLU A 51 2.22 16.59 15.00
CA GLU A 51 3.55 16.08 15.37
C GLU A 51 4.50 17.25 15.69
N SER A 52 4.46 18.32 14.90
CA SER A 52 5.13 19.59 15.19
C SER A 52 4.68 20.19 16.54
N CYS A 53 3.37 20.18 16.85
CA CYS A 53 2.88 20.57 18.18
C CYS A 53 3.44 19.70 19.32
N GLU A 54 3.49 18.38 19.10
CA GLU A 54 3.96 17.38 20.07
C GLU A 54 5.47 17.47 20.30
N GLN A 55 6.27 17.76 19.25
CA GLN A 55 7.69 18.04 19.35
C GLN A 55 7.94 19.33 20.14
N LEU A 56 7.26 20.43 19.79
CA LEU A 56 7.42 21.72 20.45
C LEU A 56 7.11 21.64 21.97
N LEU A 57 6.12 20.84 22.37
CA LEU A 57 5.82 20.60 23.79
C LEU A 57 6.99 19.91 24.53
N LYS A 58 7.88 19.19 23.84
CA LYS A 58 9.03 18.50 24.44
C LYS A 58 10.29 19.35 24.50
N GLU A 59 10.34 20.48 23.79
CA GLU A 59 11.52 21.35 23.74
C GLU A 59 11.72 22.14 25.04
N GLN A 60 12.96 22.18 25.55
CA GLN A 60 13.28 22.90 26.77
C GLN A 60 13.25 24.42 26.51
N GLY A 61 12.43 25.13 27.30
CA GLY A 61 12.30 26.59 27.25
C GLY A 61 11.15 27.13 26.38
N GLN A 62 10.47 26.28 25.60
CA GLN A 62 9.29 26.64 24.79
C GLN A 62 8.02 25.94 25.28
N ASN A 63 7.84 25.88 26.60
CA ASN A 63 6.74 25.13 27.22
C ASN A 63 6.10 25.89 28.40
N TYR A 64 4.78 26.09 28.34
CA TYR A 64 3.95 26.80 29.32
C TYR A 64 3.15 25.89 30.27
N PHE A 65 3.36 24.56 30.20
CA PHE A 65 2.66 23.54 30.98
C PHE A 65 3.57 22.88 32.01
N THR A 66 3.02 22.63 33.21
CA THR A 66 3.69 21.80 34.23
C THR A 66 3.81 20.35 33.73
N GLU A 67 4.75 19.57 34.29
CA GLU A 67 4.94 18.16 33.90
C GLU A 67 3.66 17.32 34.04
N LYS A 68 2.81 17.66 35.02
CA LYS A 68 1.52 17.00 35.24
C LYS A 68 0.53 17.31 34.12
N ASP A 69 0.45 18.58 33.72
CA ASP A 69 -0.60 19.09 32.83
C ASP A 69 -0.28 18.84 31.35
N ARG A 70 0.99 18.57 31.00
CA ARG A 70 1.43 18.14 29.65
C ARG A 70 0.73 16.88 29.14
N ASN A 71 0.23 16.03 30.03
CA ASN A 71 -0.48 14.80 29.68
C ASN A 71 -1.93 15.03 29.22
N HIS A 72 -2.45 16.26 29.30
CA HIS A 72 -3.74 16.59 28.72
C HIS A 72 -3.64 16.69 27.20
N TRP A 73 -4.55 16.04 26.47
CA TRP A 73 -4.55 15.97 25.01
C TRP A 73 -4.48 17.35 24.31
N TYR A 74 -5.03 18.39 24.94
CA TYR A 74 -5.04 19.75 24.41
C TYR A 74 -3.72 20.51 24.60
N ALA A 75 -2.82 20.04 25.48
CA ALA A 75 -1.67 20.79 25.94
C ALA A 75 -0.71 21.16 24.80
N LYS A 76 -0.42 20.24 23.88
CA LYS A 76 0.44 20.49 22.72
C LYS A 76 -0.07 21.59 21.80
N TYR A 77 -1.37 21.60 21.51
CA TYR A 77 -1.99 22.60 20.64
C TYR A 77 -2.02 23.98 21.30
N LEU A 78 -2.43 24.05 22.58
CA LEU A 78 -2.45 25.31 23.31
C LEU A 78 -1.02 25.83 23.59
N ASN A 79 -0.04 24.95 23.82
CA ASN A 79 1.37 25.35 23.92
C ASN A 79 1.89 25.98 22.64
N TYR A 80 1.59 25.38 21.48
CA TYR A 80 1.94 25.96 20.19
C TYR A 80 1.35 27.38 20.01
N LEU A 81 0.09 27.59 20.40
CA LEU A 81 -0.54 28.92 20.32
C LEU A 81 0.08 29.93 21.29
N TYR A 82 0.51 29.52 22.50
CA TYR A 82 1.25 30.40 23.42
C TYR A 82 2.63 30.79 22.88
N VAL A 83 3.43 29.81 22.43
CA VAL A 83 4.80 30.03 21.94
C VAL A 83 4.83 31.00 20.76
N ASN A 84 3.85 30.88 19.85
CA ASN A 84 3.73 31.72 18.67
C ASN A 84 2.89 32.99 18.89
N GLY A 85 2.44 33.27 20.12
CA GLY A 85 1.77 34.52 20.50
C GLY A 85 0.32 34.70 20.05
N TYR A 86 -0.34 33.64 19.57
CA TYR A 86 -1.76 33.68 19.16
C TYR A 86 -2.72 33.77 20.35
N VAL A 87 -2.30 33.28 21.53
CA VAL A 87 -3.00 33.45 22.82
C VAL A 87 -1.98 33.72 23.92
N SER A 88 -2.37 34.41 24.99
CA SER A 88 -1.48 34.75 26.12
C SER A 88 -1.79 33.92 27.37
N PRO A 89 -0.78 33.37 28.09
CA PRO A 89 -0.98 32.71 29.38
C PRO A 89 -1.64 33.60 30.44
N ASP A 90 -1.48 34.93 30.36
CA ASP A 90 -2.05 35.89 31.32
C ASP A 90 -3.57 36.02 31.19
N THR A 91 -4.12 35.73 30.00
CA THR A 91 -5.56 35.86 29.68
C THR A 91 -6.24 34.52 29.45
N THR A 92 -5.46 33.50 29.11
CA THR A 92 -5.88 32.12 28.83
C THR A 92 -5.13 31.20 29.79
N PRO A 93 -5.66 30.89 30.99
CA PRO A 93 -5.09 29.87 31.87
C PRO A 93 -4.96 28.51 31.20
N SER A 94 -3.93 27.74 31.57
CA SER A 94 -3.68 26.39 31.04
C SER A 94 -4.37 25.26 31.83
N ASP A 95 -5.08 25.60 32.91
CA ASP A 95 -5.68 24.63 33.82
C ASP A 95 -6.86 23.84 33.19
N PRO A 96 -7.12 22.60 33.63
CA PRO A 96 -8.11 21.74 32.98
C PRO A 96 -9.55 22.22 33.11
N GLU A 97 -9.92 22.94 34.17
CA GLU A 97 -11.30 23.39 34.37
C GLU A 97 -11.62 24.54 33.40
N TYR A 98 -10.70 25.49 33.26
CA TYR A 98 -10.84 26.60 32.31
C TYR A 98 -10.78 26.13 30.84
N VAL A 99 -9.82 25.27 30.48
CA VAL A 99 -9.60 24.87 29.07
C VAL A 99 -10.64 23.86 28.57
N GLN A 100 -11.20 23.01 29.43
CA GLN A 100 -12.35 22.17 29.05
C GLN A 100 -13.67 22.96 29.02
N GLY A 101 -13.73 24.13 29.67
CA GLY A 101 -14.87 25.03 29.61
C GLY A 101 -15.14 25.62 28.21
N TYR A 102 -16.32 26.21 28.03
CA TYR A 102 -16.73 26.79 26.76
C TYR A 102 -15.96 28.06 26.41
N LEU A 103 -15.47 28.13 25.17
CA LEU A 103 -15.01 29.36 24.52
C LEU A 103 -16.14 30.40 24.56
N THR A 104 -15.81 31.65 24.86
CA THR A 104 -16.78 32.75 24.88
C THR A 104 -16.74 33.57 23.58
N TYR A 105 -17.78 34.36 23.32
CA TYR A 105 -17.81 35.26 22.16
C TYR A 105 -16.58 36.17 22.07
N ARG A 106 -16.08 36.69 23.20
CA ARG A 106 -14.85 37.50 23.23
C ARG A 106 -13.62 36.70 22.82
N GLU A 107 -13.43 35.52 23.43
CA GLU A 107 -12.26 34.68 23.16
C GLU A 107 -12.29 34.14 21.71
N ALA A 108 -13.47 33.94 21.12
CA ALA A 108 -13.64 33.60 19.71
C ALA A 108 -13.26 34.76 18.77
N GLU A 109 -13.67 36.00 19.10
CA GLU A 109 -13.27 37.21 18.37
C GLU A 109 -11.74 37.42 18.46
N GLU A 110 -11.17 37.35 19.68
CA GLU A 110 -9.73 37.53 19.93
C GLU A 110 -8.88 36.45 19.23
N LEU A 111 -9.27 35.18 19.30
CA LEU A 111 -8.53 34.08 18.67
C LEU A 111 -8.61 34.15 17.13
N ALA A 112 -9.78 34.41 16.55
CA ALA A 112 -9.92 34.48 15.10
C ALA A 112 -9.17 35.68 14.51
N GLU A 113 -9.21 36.84 15.17
CA GLU A 113 -8.45 38.04 14.78
C GLU A 113 -6.93 37.83 14.88
N ALA A 114 -6.46 37.05 15.88
CA ALA A 114 -5.06 36.70 16.03
C ALA A 114 -4.57 35.71 14.96
N LEU A 115 -5.44 34.81 14.48
CA LEU A 115 -5.13 33.85 13.41
C LEU A 115 -5.13 34.51 12.02
N SER A 116 -6.08 35.40 11.74
CA SER A 116 -6.11 36.21 10.52
C SER A 116 -6.88 37.52 10.76
N PRO A 117 -6.28 38.70 10.51
CA PRO A 117 -6.93 39.99 10.72
C PRO A 117 -8.26 40.13 9.96
N GLY A 118 -9.30 40.59 10.66
CA GLY A 118 -10.67 40.69 10.16
C GLY A 118 -11.54 39.44 10.36
N GLN A 119 -10.96 38.27 10.65
CA GLN A 119 -11.75 37.06 10.91
C GLN A 119 -12.42 37.03 12.29
N GLY A 120 -12.11 37.99 13.17
CA GLY A 120 -12.83 38.18 14.44
C GLY A 120 -14.23 38.79 14.29
N GLU A 121 -14.53 39.50 13.20
CA GLU A 121 -15.78 40.25 13.05
C GLU A 121 -17.07 39.42 13.19
N PRO A 122 -17.18 38.17 12.67
CA PRO A 122 -18.39 37.36 12.83
C PRO A 122 -18.69 36.94 14.28
N ALA A 123 -17.69 36.97 15.17
CA ALA A 123 -17.87 36.74 16.61
C ALA A 123 -18.20 38.02 17.40
N ARG A 124 -18.03 39.21 16.81
CA ARG A 124 -18.18 40.50 17.51
C ARG A 124 -19.60 40.72 18.01
N VAL A 125 -19.76 40.86 19.33
CA VAL A 125 -21.05 41.13 19.99
C VAL A 125 -20.95 42.23 21.03
N GLY A 126 -22.07 42.92 21.28
CA GLY A 126 -22.13 43.95 22.33
C GLY A 126 -21.82 43.39 23.73
N LYS A 127 -21.15 44.21 24.57
CA LYS A 127 -20.57 43.85 25.89
C LYS A 127 -21.37 42.87 26.75
N LYS A 128 -22.70 42.96 26.78
CA LYS A 128 -23.59 42.05 27.56
C LYS A 128 -23.61 40.58 27.08
N LYS A 129 -23.03 40.27 25.91
CA LYS A 129 -22.93 38.91 25.36
C LYS A 129 -21.50 38.35 25.31
N GLN A 130 -20.47 39.19 25.47
CA GLN A 130 -19.06 38.83 25.26
C GLN A 130 -18.60 37.61 26.09
N GLY A 131 -18.99 37.53 27.37
CA GLY A 131 -18.65 36.41 28.26
C GLY A 131 -19.62 35.21 28.19
N LYS A 132 -20.49 35.10 27.17
CA LYS A 132 -21.36 33.93 26.99
C LYS A 132 -20.67 32.86 26.16
N PRO A 133 -20.99 31.55 26.35
CA PRO A 133 -20.52 30.47 25.48
C PRO A 133 -20.79 30.77 24.00
N PHE A 134 -19.78 30.52 23.17
CA PHE A 134 -19.81 30.67 21.73
C PHE A 134 -20.34 29.37 21.08
N PRO A 135 -21.40 29.41 20.26
CA PRO A 135 -21.97 28.20 19.65
C PRO A 135 -20.96 27.45 18.79
N SER A 136 -20.97 26.12 18.83
CA SER A 136 -20.08 25.26 18.03
C SER A 136 -20.18 25.56 16.53
N ASP A 137 -21.40 25.61 15.99
CA ASP A 137 -21.65 25.87 14.56
C ASP A 137 -21.11 27.23 14.10
N ASN A 138 -21.18 28.24 14.98
CA ASN A 138 -20.61 29.57 14.73
C ASN A 138 -19.07 29.53 14.68
N TRP A 139 -18.42 28.68 15.49
CA TRP A 139 -16.97 28.47 15.39
C TRP A 139 -16.61 27.82 14.07
N TRP A 140 -17.31 26.76 13.66
CA TRP A 140 -17.02 26.09 12.40
C TRP A 140 -17.24 26.99 11.16
N PHE A 141 -18.19 27.92 11.22
CA PHE A 141 -18.35 28.96 10.19
C PHE A 141 -17.16 29.93 10.09
N ILE A 142 -16.61 30.38 11.23
CA ILE A 142 -15.40 31.22 11.25
C ILE A 142 -14.19 30.41 10.80
N TYR A 143 -14.07 29.17 11.28
CA TYR A 143 -13.03 28.22 10.90
C TYR A 143 -12.98 27.99 9.38
N ASP A 144 -14.12 27.85 8.71
CA ASP A 144 -14.20 27.70 7.26
C ASP A 144 -13.83 28.96 6.47
N SER A 145 -13.80 30.13 7.12
CA SER A 145 -13.26 31.37 6.55
C SER A 145 -11.75 31.43 6.77
N LEU A 146 -11.28 31.18 8.01
CA LEU A 146 -9.86 31.05 8.34
C LEU A 146 -9.13 30.01 7.47
N ARG A 147 -9.75 28.84 7.23
CA ARG A 147 -9.16 27.79 6.39
C ARG A 147 -8.88 28.28 4.98
N LYS A 148 -9.77 29.08 4.36
CA LYS A 148 -9.54 29.64 3.01
C LYS A 148 -8.34 30.59 2.96
N GLU A 149 -7.99 31.20 4.09
CA GLU A 149 -6.89 32.15 4.21
C GLU A 149 -5.57 31.53 4.68
N LEU A 150 -5.59 30.36 5.33
CA LEU A 150 -4.41 29.75 5.96
C LEU A 150 -4.02 28.38 5.37
N ASP A 151 -4.97 27.58 4.87
CA ASP A 151 -4.77 26.23 4.30
C ASP A 151 -4.41 26.32 2.80
N HIS A 152 -3.36 27.08 2.46
CA HIS A 152 -2.98 27.35 1.07
C HIS A 152 -2.52 26.11 0.29
N ASP A 153 -2.01 25.09 0.98
CA ASP A 153 -1.57 23.82 0.40
C ASP A 153 -2.71 22.79 0.29
N GLY A 154 -3.87 23.06 0.89
CA GLY A 154 -4.99 22.12 0.99
C GLY A 154 -4.63 20.87 1.79
N SER A 155 -3.76 20.99 2.79
CA SER A 155 -3.42 19.92 3.73
C SER A 155 -4.63 19.47 4.54
N ILE A 156 -5.52 20.40 4.92
CA ILE A 156 -6.77 20.08 5.62
C ILE A 156 -7.85 19.61 4.64
N LYS A 157 -8.37 18.40 4.86
CA LYS A 157 -9.25 17.71 3.91
C LYS A 157 -10.52 17.22 4.58
N GLU A 158 -11.64 17.36 3.88
CA GLU A 158 -12.87 16.64 4.23
C GLU A 158 -12.81 15.21 3.68
N ARG A 159 -13.32 14.25 4.46
CA ARG A 159 -13.38 12.81 4.16
C ARG A 159 -14.69 12.21 4.60
N ASN A 160 -15.22 11.28 3.81
CA ASN A 160 -16.30 10.40 4.21
C ASN A 160 -15.67 9.09 4.71
N ILE A 161 -15.72 8.86 6.00
CA ILE A 161 -15.16 7.67 6.63
C ILE A 161 -16.26 6.78 7.20
N LEU A 162 -16.04 5.48 7.19
CA LEU A 162 -16.85 4.52 7.92
C LEU A 162 -16.10 4.11 9.19
N LEU A 163 -16.64 4.41 10.37
CA LEU A 163 -15.99 4.18 11.65
C LEU A 163 -16.21 2.73 12.15
N TYR A 164 -15.18 1.90 12.05
CA TYR A 164 -15.21 0.50 12.53
C TYR A 164 -15.10 0.38 14.05
N GLY A 165 -14.42 1.32 14.70
CA GLY A 165 -14.27 1.31 16.15
C GLY A 165 -13.27 2.30 16.72
N THR A 166 -13.26 2.31 18.06
CA THR A 166 -12.45 3.15 18.96
C THR A 166 -11.96 2.25 20.11
N PRO A 167 -11.21 2.75 21.12
CA PRO A 167 -10.89 1.99 22.32
C PRO A 167 -12.10 1.47 23.11
N MET A 168 -13.33 1.94 22.85
CA MET A 168 -14.55 1.40 23.47
C MET A 168 -14.84 -0.03 23.03
N ASN A 169 -14.71 -0.35 21.73
CA ASN A 169 -15.01 -1.68 21.19
C ASN A 169 -13.75 -2.48 20.78
N ILE A 170 -12.60 -1.83 20.61
CA ILE A 170 -11.33 -2.46 20.25
C ILE A 170 -10.36 -2.30 21.43
N ARG A 171 -10.32 -3.31 22.32
CA ARG A 171 -9.55 -3.23 23.59
C ARG A 171 -8.04 -3.06 23.42
N SER A 172 -7.48 -3.48 22.28
CA SER A 172 -6.06 -3.33 21.93
C SER A 172 -5.74 -1.99 21.25
N ALA A 173 -6.73 -1.13 21.03
CA ALA A 173 -6.53 0.19 20.44
C ALA A 173 -5.73 1.10 21.37
N PRO A 174 -4.72 1.83 20.87
CA PRO A 174 -4.13 2.94 21.60
C PRO A 174 -5.20 4.02 21.89
N ALA A 175 -5.01 4.78 22.96
CA ALA A 175 -5.89 5.89 23.30
C ALA A 175 -6.05 6.86 22.11
N TRP A 176 -7.25 7.44 21.96
CA TRP A 176 -7.60 8.37 20.88
C TRP A 176 -7.39 7.83 19.45
N THR A 177 -7.30 6.51 19.23
CA THR A 177 -7.18 5.92 17.88
C THR A 177 -8.52 5.42 17.34
N ALA A 178 -8.97 5.99 16.24
CA ALA A 178 -10.15 5.53 15.48
C ALA A 178 -9.71 4.65 14.30
N TYR A 179 -10.41 3.55 14.08
CA TYR A 179 -10.18 2.63 12.96
C TYR A 179 -11.30 2.79 11.95
N THR A 180 -10.95 3.04 10.69
CA THR A 180 -11.90 3.50 9.67
C THR A 180 -11.64 2.86 8.30
N SER A 181 -12.56 3.06 7.36
CA SER A 181 -12.39 2.70 5.95
C SER A 181 -11.21 3.36 5.24
N GLU A 182 -10.75 4.53 5.70
CA GLU A 182 -9.56 5.22 5.17
C GLU A 182 -8.31 5.00 6.05
N GLY A 183 -8.33 3.98 6.92
CA GLY A 183 -7.21 3.65 7.81
C GLY A 183 -7.41 4.19 9.23
N LYS A 184 -6.32 4.56 9.90
CA LYS A 184 -6.32 5.00 11.30
C LYS A 184 -6.24 6.52 11.37
N PHE A 185 -7.03 7.10 12.27
CA PHE A 185 -6.93 8.52 12.61
C PHE A 185 -6.86 8.70 14.13
N ARG A 186 -6.16 9.73 14.58
CA ARG A 186 -6.30 10.23 15.96
C ARG A 186 -7.53 11.12 16.05
N PHE A 187 -8.22 11.10 17.19
CA PHE A 187 -9.48 11.85 17.40
C PHE A 187 -9.49 12.67 18.70
N GLU A 188 -8.35 13.21 19.11
CA GLU A 188 -8.19 13.88 20.41
C GLU A 188 -9.23 14.98 20.65
N GLY A 189 -9.97 14.89 21.75
CA GLY A 189 -11.01 15.86 22.12
C GLY A 189 -12.37 15.69 21.43
N ILE A 190 -12.53 14.68 20.55
CA ILE A 190 -13.79 14.38 19.85
C ILE A 190 -14.46 13.18 20.52
N SER A 191 -15.79 13.20 20.65
CA SER A 191 -16.56 12.02 21.07
C SER A 191 -17.00 11.23 19.83
N LEU A 192 -16.39 10.06 19.62
CA LEU A 192 -16.69 9.18 18.48
C LEU A 192 -17.49 7.92 18.82
N ASP A 193 -17.56 7.54 20.10
CA ASP A 193 -18.05 6.23 20.52
C ASP A 193 -19.52 5.97 20.15
N SER A 194 -20.36 7.01 20.11
CA SER A 194 -21.76 6.94 19.68
C SER A 194 -21.94 6.77 18.17
N TYR A 195 -20.87 6.88 17.38
CA TYR A 195 -20.87 6.81 15.92
C TYR A 195 -20.15 5.56 15.38
N ILE A 196 -19.83 4.59 16.26
CA ILE A 196 -19.29 3.30 15.83
C ILE A 196 -20.30 2.61 14.90
N ASP A 197 -19.81 2.04 13.81
CA ASP A 197 -20.58 1.49 12.69
C ASP A 197 -21.43 2.53 11.92
N TRP A 198 -21.03 3.81 11.90
CA TRP A 198 -21.64 4.88 11.07
C TRP A 198 -20.67 5.42 10.01
N GLU A 199 -21.23 5.96 8.93
CA GLU A 199 -20.51 6.80 7.97
C GLU A 199 -20.56 8.26 8.43
N LEU A 200 -19.40 8.91 8.50
CA LEU A 200 -19.20 10.27 9.00
C LEU A 200 -18.46 11.11 7.96
N LYS A 201 -18.86 12.37 7.82
CA LYS A 201 -18.01 13.38 7.19
C LYS A 201 -17.13 14.00 8.26
N VAL A 202 -15.82 13.82 8.13
CA VAL A 202 -14.82 14.35 9.05
C VAL A 202 -13.90 15.35 8.35
N LEU A 203 -13.35 16.26 9.13
CA LEU A 203 -12.29 17.17 8.73
C LEU A 203 -10.98 16.67 9.35
N VAL A 204 -9.96 16.43 8.52
CA VAL A 204 -8.68 15.81 8.94
C VAL A 204 -7.48 16.58 8.42
N LYS A 205 -6.37 16.52 9.16
CA LYS A 205 -5.03 16.94 8.74
C LYS A 205 -4.02 15.94 9.27
N ASP A 206 -3.18 15.39 8.39
CA ASP A 206 -2.03 14.52 8.73
C ASP A 206 -2.35 13.41 9.76
N GLY A 207 -3.49 12.73 9.54
CA GLY A 207 -3.96 11.63 10.39
C GLY A 207 -4.67 12.07 11.69
N GLU A 208 -4.79 13.36 11.97
CA GLU A 208 -5.56 13.91 13.10
C GLU A 208 -6.94 14.40 12.64
N MET A 209 -8.02 13.93 13.29
CA MET A 209 -9.36 14.51 13.10
C MET A 209 -9.45 15.85 13.82
N ILE A 210 -9.79 16.90 13.08
CA ILE A 210 -10.09 18.23 13.58
C ILE A 210 -11.53 18.29 14.10
N ALA A 211 -12.47 17.71 13.33
CA ALA A 211 -13.90 17.72 13.64
C ALA A 211 -14.66 16.58 12.96
N VAL A 212 -15.76 16.13 13.56
CA VAL A 212 -16.87 15.50 12.83
C VAL A 212 -17.78 16.63 12.34
N ARG A 213 -18.02 16.70 11.04
CA ARG A 213 -18.79 17.77 10.39
C ARG A 213 -20.27 17.43 10.38
N GLU A 214 -20.59 16.20 9.97
CA GLU A 214 -21.94 15.64 10.00
C GLU A 214 -21.90 14.11 9.98
N PRO A 215 -22.86 13.42 10.64
CA PRO A 215 -23.13 12.02 10.36
C PRO A 215 -23.78 11.89 8.96
N VAL A 216 -23.23 11.02 8.12
CA VAL A 216 -23.68 10.80 6.74
C VAL A 216 -24.71 9.67 6.68
N SER A 217 -24.47 8.57 7.39
CA SER A 217 -25.39 7.42 7.44
C SER A 217 -25.22 6.58 8.70
N ASP A 218 -26.34 6.21 9.34
CA ASP A 218 -26.40 5.15 10.37
C ASP A 218 -26.51 3.75 9.77
N SER A 219 -26.68 3.67 8.44
CA SER A 219 -27.03 2.48 7.67
C SER A 219 -25.90 2.18 6.68
N VAL A 220 -25.02 1.26 7.03
CA VAL A 220 -23.71 1.06 6.40
C VAL A 220 -23.56 -0.36 5.87
N THR A 221 -22.54 -0.63 5.07
CA THR A 221 -22.20 -2.01 4.67
C THR A 221 -20.69 -2.21 4.61
N TYR A 222 -20.19 -3.18 5.39
CA TYR A 222 -18.82 -3.67 5.25
C TYR A 222 -18.76 -4.61 4.05
N LYS A 223 -17.98 -4.21 3.04
CA LYS A 223 -17.90 -4.86 1.74
C LYS A 223 -16.71 -5.80 1.64
N ASN A 224 -16.91 -6.94 0.99
CA ASN A 224 -15.85 -7.92 0.69
C ASN A 224 -15.03 -8.31 1.92
N VAL A 225 -15.65 -8.46 3.09
CA VAL A 225 -14.94 -8.79 4.32
C VAL A 225 -14.79 -10.29 4.48
N TRP A 226 -13.65 -10.73 5.02
CA TRP A 226 -13.41 -12.13 5.36
C TRP A 226 -14.03 -12.49 6.72
N LEU A 227 -14.79 -13.58 6.76
CA LEU A 227 -15.42 -14.09 7.98
C LEU A 227 -14.61 -15.25 8.56
N THR A 228 -14.31 -15.18 9.86
CA THR A 228 -13.66 -16.25 10.63
C THR A 228 -14.53 -16.70 11.79
N HIS A 229 -14.25 -17.90 12.31
CA HIS A 229 -14.86 -18.41 13.54
C HIS A 229 -14.61 -17.44 14.72
N GLY A 230 -15.66 -17.11 15.47
CA GLY A 230 -15.57 -16.35 16.71
C GLY A 230 -15.60 -17.24 17.95
N GLU A 231 -15.69 -16.62 19.13
CA GLU A 231 -15.91 -17.34 20.39
C GLU A 231 -17.42 -17.52 20.66
N GLY A 232 -17.84 -18.75 20.97
CA GLY A 232 -19.25 -19.07 21.24
C GLY A 232 -20.15 -18.80 20.02
N ASP A 233 -21.31 -18.17 20.25
CA ASP A 233 -22.28 -17.81 19.21
C ASP A 233 -21.89 -16.51 18.47
N THR A 234 -20.61 -16.32 18.15
CA THR A 234 -20.10 -15.15 17.42
C THR A 234 -19.30 -15.54 16.19
N PHE A 235 -19.24 -14.64 15.22
CA PHE A 235 -18.26 -14.70 14.13
C PHE A 235 -17.36 -13.47 14.18
N SER A 236 -16.12 -13.62 13.74
CA SER A 236 -15.12 -12.56 13.71
C SER A 236 -14.88 -12.08 12.28
N VAL A 237 -14.52 -10.81 12.16
CA VAL A 237 -14.34 -10.11 10.88
C VAL A 237 -13.12 -9.23 10.99
N ARG A 238 -12.16 -9.39 10.07
CA ARG A 238 -11.08 -8.42 9.94
C ARG A 238 -11.56 -7.21 9.12
N LEU A 239 -11.47 -6.03 9.72
CA LEU A 239 -11.72 -4.74 9.09
C LEU A 239 -10.41 -3.94 9.07
N GLY A 240 -9.66 -4.02 7.96
CA GLY A 240 -8.30 -3.49 7.89
C GLY A 240 -7.41 -4.13 8.94
N THR A 241 -6.86 -3.36 9.87
CA THR A 241 -5.93 -3.89 10.90
C THR A 241 -6.61 -4.37 12.19
N VAL A 242 -7.94 -4.46 12.28
CA VAL A 242 -8.66 -4.82 13.52
C VAL A 242 -9.66 -5.94 13.33
N ASP A 243 -9.91 -6.69 14.40
CA ASP A 243 -10.96 -7.71 14.45
C ASP A 243 -12.21 -7.11 15.11
N ARG A 244 -13.36 -7.38 14.52
CA ARG A 244 -14.68 -7.15 15.12
C ARG A 244 -15.40 -8.48 15.22
N SER A 245 -15.84 -8.84 16.41
CA SER A 245 -16.76 -9.97 16.61
C SER A 245 -18.20 -9.46 16.62
N PHE A 246 -19.10 -10.24 16.00
CA PHE A 246 -20.52 -9.95 15.92
C PHE A 246 -21.32 -11.17 16.44
N PRO A 247 -22.41 -10.94 17.19
CA PRO A 247 -23.29 -12.03 17.59
C PRO A 247 -23.95 -12.64 16.36
N MET A 248 -23.96 -13.98 16.30
CA MET A 248 -24.69 -14.68 15.27
C MET A 248 -26.14 -14.87 15.72
N GLU A 249 -27.04 -14.00 15.25
CA GLU A 249 -28.47 -14.23 15.45
C GLU A 249 -28.92 -15.49 14.70
N ALA A 250 -29.69 -16.37 15.35
CA ALA A 250 -30.25 -17.58 14.73
C ALA A 250 -31.19 -17.30 13.53
N SER A 251 -31.57 -16.04 13.32
CA SER A 251 -32.29 -15.52 12.16
C SER A 251 -31.44 -15.45 10.88
N LEU A 252 -30.11 -15.48 11.00
CA LEU A 252 -29.16 -15.27 9.90
C LEU A 252 -28.67 -16.59 9.27
N GLY A 253 -28.49 -17.65 10.05
CA GLY A 253 -28.03 -18.98 9.59
C GLY A 253 -27.34 -19.79 10.70
N GLN A 254 -26.58 -20.83 10.32
CA GLN A 254 -25.71 -21.60 11.23
C GLN A 254 -24.24 -21.14 11.13
N PRO A 255 -23.42 -21.18 12.20
CA PRO A 255 -22.10 -20.52 12.21
C PRO A 255 -21.13 -21.13 11.20
N GLU A 256 -21.19 -22.44 11.09
CA GLU A 256 -20.40 -23.29 10.20
C GLU A 256 -20.60 -22.95 8.71
N GLU A 257 -21.69 -22.27 8.34
CA GLU A 257 -21.94 -21.83 6.96
C GLU A 257 -21.29 -20.48 6.60
N PHE A 258 -20.82 -19.71 7.59
CA PHE A 258 -20.30 -18.36 7.42
C PHE A 258 -18.78 -18.27 7.41
N ALA A 259 -18.11 -19.06 8.25
CA ALA A 259 -16.65 -19.03 8.33
C ALA A 259 -16.00 -19.41 6.99
N ASP A 260 -14.77 -18.92 6.80
CA ASP A 260 -13.95 -19.15 5.61
C ASP A 260 -14.62 -18.71 4.30
N ASN A 261 -15.51 -17.71 4.38
CA ASN A 261 -16.19 -17.09 3.25
C ASN A 261 -16.04 -15.57 3.26
N LEU A 262 -16.04 -15.00 2.06
CA LEU A 262 -16.14 -13.57 1.84
C LEU A 262 -17.61 -13.13 1.93
N ALA A 263 -17.89 -11.98 2.54
CA ALA A 263 -19.24 -11.48 2.72
C ALA A 263 -19.38 -9.97 2.55
N ASP A 264 -20.62 -9.53 2.33
CA ASP A 264 -21.06 -8.17 2.66
C ASP A 264 -21.89 -8.19 3.95
N LEU A 265 -21.56 -7.35 4.92
CA LEU A 265 -22.29 -7.18 6.19
C LEU A 265 -23.01 -5.84 6.18
N SER A 266 -24.34 -5.82 6.17
CA SER A 266 -25.11 -4.58 6.29
C SER A 266 -25.51 -4.35 7.75
N LEU A 267 -25.23 -3.15 8.27
CA LEU A 267 -25.53 -2.74 9.63
C LEU A 267 -26.45 -1.52 9.63
N LYS A 268 -27.24 -1.38 10.70
CA LYS A 268 -28.01 -0.18 10.98
C LYS A 268 -27.91 0.17 12.46
N ASN A 269 -27.47 1.39 12.76
CA ASN A 269 -27.27 1.91 14.12
C ASN A 269 -26.53 0.90 15.03
N GLY A 270 -25.33 0.48 14.59
CA GLY A 270 -24.50 -0.51 15.31
C GLY A 270 -24.96 -1.97 15.23
N LYS A 271 -26.15 -2.26 14.69
CA LYS A 271 -26.72 -3.61 14.68
C LYS A 271 -26.64 -4.26 13.31
N LEU A 272 -26.04 -5.45 13.24
CA LEU A 272 -26.05 -6.29 12.05
C LEU A 272 -27.49 -6.56 11.60
N GLN A 273 -27.79 -6.31 10.33
CA GLN A 273 -29.12 -6.51 9.72
C GLN A 273 -29.13 -7.65 8.71
N LYS A 274 -28.01 -7.85 8.00
CA LYS A 274 -27.90 -8.86 6.94
C LYS A 274 -26.45 -9.26 6.70
N VAL A 275 -26.23 -10.55 6.45
CA VAL A 275 -25.00 -11.10 5.90
C VAL A 275 -25.28 -11.60 4.48
N THR A 276 -24.41 -11.27 3.52
CA THR A 276 -24.52 -11.74 2.13
C THR A 276 -23.23 -12.44 1.71
N LEU A 277 -23.22 -13.77 1.77
CA LEU A 277 -22.06 -14.61 1.44
C LEU A 277 -21.78 -14.64 -0.07
N LYS A 278 -20.49 -14.62 -0.43
CA LYS A 278 -19.98 -14.69 -1.81
C LYS A 278 -19.24 -16.02 -2.00
N LYS A 279 -20.00 -17.09 -2.29
CA LYS A 279 -19.48 -18.47 -2.32
C LYS A 279 -18.82 -18.90 -3.65
N LYS A 280 -19.02 -18.16 -4.75
CA LYS A 280 -18.42 -18.52 -6.06
C LYS A 280 -16.92 -18.20 -6.05
N ARG A 281 -16.11 -19.23 -6.25
CA ARG A 281 -14.64 -19.17 -6.38
C ARG A 281 -14.21 -19.58 -7.78
N ILE A 282 -13.08 -19.06 -8.24
CA ILE A 282 -12.35 -19.50 -9.43
C ILE A 282 -10.86 -19.61 -9.11
N THR A 283 -10.14 -20.46 -9.83
CA THR A 283 -8.71 -20.72 -9.68
C THR A 283 -8.04 -20.81 -11.04
N GLY A 284 -6.80 -20.35 -11.14
CA GLY A 284 -6.00 -20.40 -12.37
C GLY A 284 -4.72 -19.60 -12.21
N LYS A 285 -3.75 -19.80 -13.11
CA LYS A 285 -2.51 -19.03 -13.13
C LYS A 285 -2.83 -17.54 -13.37
N VAL A 286 -2.29 -16.66 -12.55
CA VAL A 286 -2.46 -15.21 -12.75
C VAL A 286 -1.57 -14.78 -13.92
N LEU A 287 -2.18 -14.30 -15.01
CA LEU A 287 -1.47 -13.93 -16.22
C LEU A 287 -1.10 -12.45 -16.26
N ALA A 288 -1.89 -11.56 -15.65
CA ALA A 288 -1.52 -10.15 -15.44
C ALA A 288 -2.41 -9.47 -14.40
N VAL A 289 -1.89 -8.41 -13.77
CA VAL A 289 -2.60 -7.56 -12.80
C VAL A 289 -2.52 -6.10 -13.26
N LYS A 290 -3.68 -5.47 -13.50
CA LYS A 290 -3.82 -4.04 -13.86
C LYS A 290 -4.77 -3.37 -12.87
N ASP A 291 -4.72 -2.04 -12.75
CA ASP A 291 -5.47 -1.27 -11.74
C ASP A 291 -6.97 -1.57 -11.67
N ASP A 292 -7.60 -1.91 -12.81
CA ASP A 292 -9.04 -2.19 -12.91
C ASP A 292 -9.40 -3.68 -13.01
N SER A 293 -8.42 -4.59 -13.09
CA SER A 293 -8.65 -5.95 -13.56
C SER A 293 -7.49 -6.93 -13.38
N ILE A 294 -7.81 -8.22 -13.34
CA ILE A 294 -6.83 -9.31 -13.35
C ILE A 294 -7.14 -10.24 -14.53
N GLU A 295 -6.10 -10.64 -15.23
CA GLU A 295 -6.14 -11.66 -16.28
C GLU A 295 -5.79 -13.01 -15.64
N ILE A 296 -6.72 -13.97 -15.71
CA ILE A 296 -6.57 -15.31 -15.09
C ILE A 296 -6.68 -16.36 -16.20
N GLU A 297 -5.76 -17.32 -16.21
CA GLU A 297 -5.76 -18.45 -17.16
C GLU A 297 -7.08 -19.22 -17.11
N GLY A 298 -7.67 -19.51 -18.27
CA GLY A 298 -8.99 -20.14 -18.40
C GLY A 298 -10.20 -19.20 -18.18
N TYR A 299 -10.00 -17.96 -17.74
CA TYR A 299 -11.09 -16.98 -17.51
C TYR A 299 -10.90 -15.64 -18.21
N GLY A 300 -9.68 -15.34 -18.69
CA GLY A 300 -9.36 -14.07 -19.34
C GLY A 300 -9.36 -12.88 -18.37
N LYS A 301 -9.62 -11.70 -18.91
CA LYS A 301 -9.59 -10.43 -18.16
C LYS A 301 -10.89 -10.19 -17.39
N ILE A 302 -10.88 -10.29 -16.06
CA ILE A 302 -12.02 -9.99 -15.18
C ILE A 302 -11.78 -8.65 -14.45
N LYS A 303 -12.82 -7.81 -14.38
CA LYS A 303 -12.75 -6.53 -13.66
C LYS A 303 -12.80 -6.70 -12.14
N LEU A 304 -12.09 -5.82 -11.44
CA LEU A 304 -12.16 -5.69 -9.99
C LEU A 304 -13.48 -5.04 -9.56
N ASP A 305 -13.98 -5.45 -8.40
CA ASP A 305 -14.96 -4.71 -7.64
C ASP A 305 -14.32 -3.46 -7.00
N LYS A 306 -15.13 -2.43 -6.73
CA LYS A 306 -14.58 -1.15 -6.22
C LYS A 306 -13.98 -1.30 -4.81
N ASP A 307 -14.46 -2.28 -4.04
CA ASP A 307 -14.03 -2.59 -2.68
C ASP A 307 -13.19 -3.89 -2.67
N PHE A 308 -12.51 -4.23 -3.78
CA PHE A 308 -11.75 -5.47 -3.93
C PHE A 308 -10.68 -5.63 -2.84
N LYS A 309 -10.52 -6.86 -2.33
CA LYS A 309 -9.59 -7.19 -1.24
C LYS A 309 -8.58 -8.26 -1.65
N VAL A 310 -7.41 -8.24 -1.02
CA VAL A 310 -6.43 -9.33 -1.10
C VAL A 310 -6.21 -9.84 0.31
N TYR A 311 -6.37 -11.14 0.53
CA TYR A 311 -6.22 -11.76 1.85
C TYR A 311 -5.24 -12.92 1.80
N LYS A 312 -4.21 -12.88 2.64
CA LYS A 312 -3.35 -14.03 2.90
C LYS A 312 -4.04 -14.91 3.93
N LEU A 313 -4.33 -16.15 3.57
CA LEU A 313 -5.05 -17.11 4.43
C LEU A 313 -4.15 -18.22 4.99
N TYR A 314 -2.93 -18.38 4.48
CA TYR A 314 -1.93 -19.28 5.05
C TYR A 314 -1.06 -18.58 6.10
N GLY A 315 -0.54 -19.34 7.06
CA GLY A 315 0.30 -18.82 8.14
C GLY A 315 -0.49 -17.86 9.03
N GLN A 316 -0.04 -16.60 9.12
CA GLN A 316 -0.79 -15.53 9.79
C GLN A 316 -1.70 -14.82 8.79
N PHE A 317 -2.98 -14.65 9.15
CA PHE A 317 -3.95 -13.89 8.36
C PHE A 317 -3.49 -12.43 8.16
N GLU A 318 -3.55 -11.95 6.93
CA GLU A 318 -3.13 -10.59 6.56
C GLU A 318 -4.00 -10.02 5.43
N GLU A 319 -4.36 -8.74 5.50
CA GLU A 319 -4.92 -8.01 4.35
C GLU A 319 -3.77 -7.42 3.54
N GLN A 320 -3.64 -7.84 2.29
CA GLN A 320 -2.56 -7.50 1.36
C GLN A 320 -3.01 -6.45 0.33
N SER A 321 -2.07 -5.95 -0.47
CA SER A 321 -2.30 -5.04 -1.59
C SER A 321 -2.55 -5.79 -2.91
N VAL A 322 -3.07 -5.09 -3.92
CA VAL A 322 -3.22 -5.63 -5.29
C VAL A 322 -1.86 -6.01 -5.91
N SER A 323 -0.79 -5.28 -5.55
CA SER A 323 0.58 -5.57 -5.98
C SER A 323 1.13 -6.91 -5.47
N ASP A 324 0.60 -7.43 -4.35
CA ASP A 324 1.00 -8.74 -3.79
C ASP A 324 0.38 -9.93 -4.55
N ILE A 325 -0.49 -9.69 -5.54
CA ILE A 325 -1.02 -10.73 -6.41
C ILE A 325 0.05 -11.11 -7.44
N LEU A 326 0.84 -12.11 -7.07
CA LEU A 326 1.95 -12.64 -7.86
C LEU A 326 1.50 -13.20 -9.22
N VAL A 327 2.03 -12.66 -10.33
CA VAL A 327 1.80 -13.23 -11.67
C VAL A 327 2.62 -14.49 -11.90
N GLY A 328 2.17 -15.35 -12.81
CA GLY A 328 2.84 -16.61 -13.18
C GLY A 328 2.54 -17.81 -12.28
N TYR A 329 1.75 -17.64 -11.22
CA TYR A 329 1.46 -18.67 -10.23
C TYR A 329 -0.04 -18.87 -10.01
N ASP A 330 -0.42 -20.03 -9.50
CA ASP A 330 -1.80 -20.47 -9.17
C ASP A 330 -2.02 -20.55 -7.64
N ILE A 331 -1.41 -19.65 -6.87
CA ILE A 331 -1.46 -19.67 -5.40
C ILE A 331 -2.68 -18.95 -4.80
N GLN A 332 -3.43 -18.21 -5.62
CA GLN A 332 -4.63 -17.49 -5.21
C GLN A 332 -5.92 -18.19 -5.68
N GLU A 333 -6.92 -18.22 -4.79
CA GLU A 333 -8.32 -18.35 -5.19
C GLU A 333 -8.96 -16.97 -5.36
N PHE A 334 -9.85 -16.80 -6.33
CA PHE A 334 -10.56 -15.54 -6.54
C PHE A 334 -12.06 -15.69 -6.28
N VAL A 335 -12.60 -14.84 -5.42
CA VAL A 335 -14.04 -14.80 -5.12
C VAL A 335 -14.73 -13.88 -6.13
N VAL A 336 -15.81 -14.38 -6.75
CA VAL A 336 -16.49 -13.69 -7.86
C VAL A 336 -17.95 -13.42 -7.51
N ALA A 337 -18.39 -12.16 -7.62
CA ALA A 337 -19.81 -11.81 -7.55
C ALA A 337 -20.17 -10.77 -8.62
N HIS A 338 -21.38 -10.87 -9.17
CA HIS A 338 -21.90 -9.95 -10.20
C HIS A 338 -20.97 -9.73 -11.42
N GLY A 339 -20.18 -10.74 -11.78
CA GLY A 339 -19.24 -10.68 -12.92
C GLY A 339 -17.93 -9.95 -12.62
N LYS A 340 -17.63 -9.64 -11.35
CA LYS A 340 -16.40 -8.99 -10.91
C LYS A 340 -15.65 -9.84 -9.88
N LEU A 341 -14.33 -9.64 -9.78
CA LEU A 341 -13.54 -10.15 -8.67
C LEU A 341 -13.82 -9.30 -7.42
N CYS A 342 -14.19 -9.96 -6.32
CA CYS A 342 -14.46 -9.33 -5.03
C CYS A 342 -13.30 -9.50 -4.04
N ALA A 343 -12.57 -10.62 -4.11
CA ALA A 343 -11.30 -10.76 -3.43
C ALA A 343 -10.36 -11.74 -4.15
N ALA A 344 -9.06 -11.58 -3.93
CA ALA A 344 -8.05 -12.62 -4.11
C ALA A 344 -7.65 -13.18 -2.73
N LEU A 345 -7.51 -14.49 -2.64
CA LEU A 345 -7.23 -15.22 -1.41
C LEU A 345 -5.95 -16.02 -1.61
N THR A 346 -4.83 -15.56 -1.08
CA THR A 346 -3.53 -16.23 -1.17
C THR A 346 -3.54 -17.44 -0.23
N MET A 347 -3.63 -18.65 -0.79
CA MET A 347 -3.87 -19.90 -0.05
C MET A 347 -2.60 -20.63 0.39
N ARG A 348 -1.45 -20.28 -0.19
CA ARG A 348 -0.15 -20.94 0.01
C ARG A 348 1.00 -20.03 -0.40
N GLU A 349 2.19 -20.36 0.07
CA GLU A 349 3.45 -19.77 -0.42
C GLU A 349 3.71 -20.18 -1.88
N PHE A 350 4.44 -19.34 -2.62
CA PHE A 350 4.96 -19.67 -3.94
C PHE A 350 6.29 -20.43 -3.80
N ASP A 351 6.59 -21.31 -4.75
CA ASP A 351 7.74 -22.23 -4.70
C ASP A 351 8.83 -21.92 -5.73
N ALA A 352 8.76 -20.75 -6.36
CA ALA A 352 9.76 -20.22 -7.31
C ALA A 352 10.14 -21.14 -8.48
N LYS A 353 9.29 -22.11 -8.85
CA LYS A 353 9.58 -23.11 -9.89
C LYS A 353 9.82 -22.51 -11.27
N THR A 354 9.06 -21.49 -11.65
CA THR A 354 9.10 -20.89 -12.99
C THR A 354 9.38 -19.40 -12.91
N ILE A 355 10.02 -18.88 -13.96
CA ILE A 355 10.22 -17.45 -14.16
C ILE A 355 9.67 -17.05 -15.51
N ARG A 356 9.14 -15.83 -15.59
CA ARG A 356 8.52 -15.25 -16.78
C ARG A 356 9.32 -14.01 -17.17
N VAL A 357 10.11 -14.14 -18.23
CA VAL A 357 11.08 -13.14 -18.69
C VAL A 357 10.53 -12.40 -19.89
N MET A 358 10.46 -11.07 -19.81
CA MET A 358 10.08 -10.24 -20.94
C MET A 358 11.26 -10.05 -21.88
N ILE A 359 11.11 -10.52 -23.12
CA ILE A 359 12.17 -10.47 -24.13
C ILE A 359 12.09 -9.12 -24.83
N MET A 360 13.15 -8.31 -24.72
CA MET A 360 13.24 -7.01 -25.38
C MET A 360 13.57 -7.16 -26.87
N ASN A 361 13.41 -6.07 -27.63
CA ASN A 361 13.84 -6.02 -29.03
C ASN A 361 15.38 -6.03 -29.17
N THR A 362 15.88 -5.90 -30.40
CA THR A 362 17.33 -5.83 -30.66
C THR A 362 17.95 -4.59 -29.98
N ASN A 363 19.12 -4.76 -29.36
CA ASN A 363 19.82 -3.75 -28.56
C ASN A 363 19.07 -3.29 -27.29
N PHE A 364 18.10 -4.07 -26.78
CA PHE A 364 17.38 -3.79 -25.53
C PHE A 364 16.71 -2.40 -25.48
N GLN A 365 16.21 -1.90 -26.61
CA GLN A 365 15.64 -0.55 -26.72
C GLN A 365 14.21 -0.45 -26.19
N SER A 366 13.44 -1.53 -26.30
CA SER A 366 12.05 -1.60 -25.84
C SER A 366 11.62 -3.03 -25.56
N VAL A 367 10.68 -3.19 -24.64
CA VAL A 367 9.92 -4.43 -24.42
C VAL A 367 8.85 -4.68 -25.49
N PHE A 368 8.54 -3.66 -26.29
CA PHE A 368 7.53 -3.71 -27.34
C PHE A 368 8.16 -4.01 -28.71
N HIS A 369 7.54 -4.95 -29.43
CA HIS A 369 7.91 -5.38 -30.77
C HIS A 369 6.81 -4.98 -31.77
N PRO A 370 7.14 -4.50 -32.98
CA PRO A 370 6.15 -4.24 -34.03
C PRO A 370 5.59 -5.53 -34.64
N SER A 371 6.44 -6.56 -34.72
CA SER A 371 6.15 -7.91 -35.17
C SER A 371 7.19 -8.88 -34.61
N VAL A 372 6.85 -10.16 -34.50
CA VAL A 372 7.75 -11.22 -34.03
C VAL A 372 7.71 -12.41 -34.99
N THR A 373 8.89 -12.98 -35.27
CA THR A 373 9.04 -14.12 -36.18
C THR A 373 9.65 -15.28 -35.40
N LEU A 374 8.96 -16.41 -35.34
CA LEU A 374 9.33 -17.58 -34.53
C LEU A 374 9.52 -18.83 -35.39
N SER A 375 10.42 -19.72 -35.00
CA SER A 375 10.57 -21.08 -35.56
C SER A 375 11.16 -22.03 -34.51
N ALA A 376 11.13 -23.34 -34.76
CA ALA A 376 11.81 -24.36 -33.95
C ALA A 376 12.21 -25.55 -34.83
N GLU A 377 13.16 -26.38 -34.37
CA GLU A 377 13.68 -27.51 -35.16
C GLU A 377 12.63 -28.60 -35.36
N SER A 378 11.83 -28.89 -34.32
CA SER A 378 10.69 -29.83 -34.33
C SER A 378 9.39 -29.23 -34.88
N GLY A 379 9.30 -27.90 -34.94
CA GLY A 379 8.08 -27.15 -35.26
C GLY A 379 7.46 -26.53 -34.00
N LEU A 380 6.36 -25.79 -34.17
CA LEU A 380 5.72 -25.04 -33.09
C LEU A 380 4.23 -25.39 -32.96
N ASN A 381 3.73 -25.46 -31.73
CA ASN A 381 2.29 -25.42 -31.44
C ASN A 381 1.94 -23.99 -31.00
N LEU A 382 0.95 -23.38 -31.65
CA LEU A 382 0.43 -22.05 -31.30
C LEU A 382 -0.99 -22.21 -30.79
N ALA A 383 -1.21 -22.02 -29.49
CA ALA A 383 -2.53 -22.03 -28.86
C ALA A 383 -3.06 -20.59 -28.69
N SER A 384 -4.34 -20.39 -28.95
CA SER A 384 -5.08 -19.14 -28.75
C SER A 384 -6.54 -19.49 -28.44
N GLY A 385 -7.10 -18.95 -27.36
CA GLY A 385 -8.44 -19.32 -26.92
C GLY A 385 -8.56 -20.83 -26.66
N GLU A 386 -9.51 -21.48 -27.33
CA GLU A 386 -9.67 -22.95 -27.35
C GLU A 386 -9.02 -23.60 -28.59
N GLU A 387 -8.47 -22.82 -29.51
CA GLU A 387 -7.85 -23.30 -30.75
C GLU A 387 -6.34 -23.54 -30.59
N SER A 388 -5.80 -24.48 -31.37
CA SER A 388 -4.37 -24.72 -31.48
C SER A 388 -3.98 -25.10 -32.89
N VAL A 389 -2.90 -24.49 -33.40
CA VAL A 389 -2.40 -24.69 -34.76
C VAL A 389 -0.93 -25.09 -34.71
N GLN A 390 -0.60 -26.19 -35.37
CA GLN A 390 0.78 -26.67 -35.49
C GLN A 390 1.46 -26.10 -36.75
N ILE A 391 2.65 -25.55 -36.56
CA ILE A 391 3.56 -25.03 -37.59
C ILE A 391 4.63 -26.11 -37.85
N PRO A 392 4.90 -26.50 -39.11
CA PRO A 392 5.88 -27.52 -39.44
C PRO A 392 7.30 -27.23 -38.94
N ALA A 393 8.08 -28.30 -38.76
CA ALA A 393 9.52 -28.24 -38.47
C ALA A 393 10.25 -27.19 -39.32
N LYS A 394 10.99 -26.28 -38.66
CA LYS A 394 11.78 -25.19 -39.24
C LYS A 394 11.01 -24.14 -40.05
N ALA A 395 9.68 -24.24 -40.17
CA ALA A 395 8.88 -23.19 -40.78
C ALA A 395 8.81 -21.96 -39.85
N GLU A 396 8.89 -20.77 -40.44
CA GLU A 396 8.70 -19.53 -39.69
C GLU A 396 7.22 -19.17 -39.58
N VAL A 397 6.81 -18.66 -38.42
CA VAL A 397 5.53 -17.99 -38.22
C VAL A 397 5.78 -16.53 -37.84
N ILE A 398 5.07 -15.62 -38.51
CA ILE A 398 5.12 -14.18 -38.24
C ILE A 398 3.83 -13.79 -37.53
N ILE A 399 3.94 -13.02 -36.45
CA ILE A 399 2.82 -12.48 -35.67
C ILE A 399 3.04 -10.97 -35.54
N ASP A 400 2.08 -10.18 -36.02
CA ASP A 400 2.11 -8.73 -35.95
C ASP A 400 0.80 -8.18 -35.34
N LEU A 401 0.71 -6.85 -35.18
CA LEU A 401 -0.42 -6.20 -34.51
C LEU A 401 -1.78 -6.40 -35.18
N SER A 402 -1.82 -6.92 -36.41
CA SER A 402 -3.04 -7.28 -37.16
C SER A 402 -3.44 -8.75 -37.02
N ASP A 403 -2.64 -9.59 -36.38
CA ASP A 403 -2.97 -11.01 -36.17
C ASP A 403 -4.26 -11.16 -35.36
N GLU A 404 -5.27 -11.79 -35.96
CA GLU A 404 -6.61 -11.93 -35.38
C GLU A 404 -6.60 -12.74 -34.08
N ARG A 405 -5.64 -13.66 -33.90
CA ARG A 405 -5.51 -14.49 -32.67
C ARG A 405 -5.21 -13.64 -31.44
N LEU A 406 -4.55 -12.48 -31.60
CA LEU A 406 -4.31 -11.54 -30.50
C LEU A 406 -5.60 -10.90 -29.96
N LYS A 407 -6.77 -11.09 -30.61
CA LYS A 407 -8.07 -10.66 -30.08
C LYS A 407 -8.63 -11.59 -29.01
N GLU A 408 -8.17 -12.84 -28.97
CA GLU A 408 -8.58 -13.84 -27.97
C GLU A 408 -7.73 -13.76 -26.69
N GLY A 409 -6.75 -12.85 -26.65
CA GLY A 409 -5.89 -12.58 -25.51
C GLY A 409 -4.43 -12.87 -25.83
N ARG A 410 -3.94 -14.03 -25.40
CA ARG A 410 -2.55 -14.46 -25.56
C ARG A 410 -2.45 -15.57 -26.58
N ILE A 411 -1.40 -15.50 -27.41
CA ILE A 411 -0.93 -16.65 -28.18
C ILE A 411 0.17 -17.32 -27.36
N VAL A 412 0.00 -18.59 -27.02
CA VAL A 412 1.01 -19.40 -26.32
C VAL A 412 1.72 -20.27 -27.33
N VAL A 413 3.05 -20.16 -27.39
CA VAL A 413 3.91 -20.87 -28.35
C VAL A 413 4.77 -21.87 -27.60
N THR A 414 4.73 -23.12 -28.01
CA THR A 414 5.59 -24.22 -27.50
C THR A 414 6.22 -24.99 -28.66
N PRO A 415 7.40 -25.61 -28.49
CA PRO A 415 7.91 -26.57 -29.46
C PRO A 415 7.02 -27.81 -29.56
N VAL A 416 7.11 -28.53 -30.68
CA VAL A 416 6.39 -29.80 -30.89
C VAL A 416 7.03 -30.94 -30.08
N GLU A 417 8.36 -31.00 -30.01
CA GLU A 417 9.09 -31.96 -29.20
C GLU A 417 9.61 -31.35 -27.90
N ALA A 418 9.39 -32.04 -26.78
CA ALA A 418 9.85 -31.59 -25.47
C ALA A 418 11.39 -31.57 -25.40
N GLY A 419 11.96 -30.42 -25.04
CA GLY A 419 13.41 -30.20 -24.99
C GLY A 419 14.00 -29.44 -26.19
N ASP A 420 13.21 -29.22 -27.25
CA ASP A 420 13.57 -28.29 -28.32
C ASP A 420 13.42 -26.81 -27.85
N THR A 421 13.92 -25.85 -28.63
CA THR A 421 13.93 -24.43 -28.30
C THR A 421 13.26 -23.57 -29.38
N ILE A 422 12.60 -22.50 -28.95
CA ILE A 422 11.94 -21.54 -29.84
C ILE A 422 12.97 -20.48 -30.26
N THR A 423 13.24 -20.38 -31.56
CA THR A 423 14.10 -19.36 -32.16
C THR A 423 13.30 -18.08 -32.39
N VAL A 424 13.82 -16.93 -31.94
CA VAL A 424 13.19 -15.61 -32.19
C VAL A 424 13.95 -14.90 -33.32
N ASN A 425 13.55 -15.18 -34.55
CA ASN A 425 14.21 -14.73 -35.78
C ASN A 425 14.18 -13.21 -35.98
N SER A 426 13.24 -12.50 -35.34
CA SER A 426 13.07 -11.04 -35.43
C SER A 426 14.02 -10.22 -34.55
N ILE A 427 14.79 -10.83 -33.64
CA ILE A 427 15.72 -10.12 -32.75
C ILE A 427 17.17 -10.62 -32.87
N ARG A 428 18.12 -9.82 -32.39
CA ARG A 428 19.53 -10.22 -32.24
C ARG A 428 20.03 -9.98 -30.81
N ARG A 429 20.97 -10.84 -30.39
CA ARG A 429 21.79 -10.79 -29.18
C ARG A 429 23.27 -10.96 -29.57
N SER A 430 24.21 -10.92 -28.63
CA SER A 430 25.65 -11.02 -28.94
C SER A 430 26.04 -12.31 -29.68
N LEU A 431 25.24 -13.38 -29.56
CA LEU A 431 25.44 -14.65 -30.25
C LEU A 431 24.82 -14.74 -31.66
N GLY A 432 24.13 -13.69 -32.12
CA GLY A 432 23.31 -13.72 -33.35
C GLY A 432 21.82 -13.87 -33.03
N THR A 433 21.13 -14.81 -33.67
CA THR A 433 19.71 -15.08 -33.43
C THR A 433 19.55 -15.94 -32.16
N PRO A 434 18.82 -15.51 -31.13
CA PRO A 434 18.66 -16.26 -29.89
C PRO A 434 17.58 -17.36 -29.99
N THR A 435 17.76 -18.42 -29.21
CA THR A 435 16.74 -19.46 -28.97
C THR A 435 16.42 -19.57 -27.48
N TYR A 436 15.19 -19.94 -27.14
CA TYR A 436 14.66 -19.95 -25.78
C TYR A 436 14.01 -21.30 -25.46
N SER A 437 14.27 -21.83 -24.27
CA SER A 437 13.62 -23.05 -23.76
C SER A 437 12.24 -22.72 -23.17
N GLY A 438 11.41 -23.75 -22.97
CA GLY A 438 10.08 -23.59 -22.38
C GLY A 438 9.05 -23.10 -23.39
N SER A 439 8.30 -22.06 -23.04
CA SER A 439 7.23 -21.49 -23.86
C SER A 439 7.41 -19.99 -24.08
N ILE A 440 6.80 -19.45 -25.12
CA ILE A 440 6.72 -18.01 -25.39
C ILE A 440 5.25 -17.60 -25.47
N GLU A 441 4.82 -16.73 -24.57
CA GLU A 441 3.55 -16.02 -24.66
C GLU A 441 3.70 -14.71 -25.43
N ILE A 442 2.69 -14.39 -26.22
CA ILE A 442 2.62 -13.22 -27.07
C ILE A 442 1.32 -12.49 -26.77
N ARG A 443 1.41 -11.20 -26.40
CA ARG A 443 0.24 -10.36 -26.09
C ARG A 443 0.36 -9.00 -26.76
N LYS A 444 -0.79 -8.43 -27.12
CA LYS A 444 -0.91 -7.09 -27.70
C LYS A 444 -1.16 -6.04 -26.61
N GLU A 445 -0.30 -5.03 -26.56
CA GLU A 445 -0.52 -3.78 -25.82
C GLU A 445 -0.83 -2.61 -26.78
N ASN A 446 -0.94 -1.39 -26.26
CA ASN A 446 -1.20 -0.20 -27.07
C ASN A 446 0.04 0.21 -27.89
N GLU A 447 1.22 -0.01 -27.33
CA GLU A 447 2.52 0.40 -27.84
C GLU A 447 3.16 -0.62 -28.79
N GLY A 448 2.69 -1.87 -28.77
CA GLY A 448 3.23 -2.96 -29.58
C GLY A 448 2.89 -4.34 -29.03
N ILE A 449 3.64 -5.35 -29.44
CA ILE A 449 3.55 -6.73 -28.95
C ILE A 449 4.58 -6.92 -27.83
N THR A 450 4.17 -7.53 -26.71
CA THR A 450 5.10 -8.02 -25.67
C THR A 450 5.35 -9.51 -25.87
N LEU A 451 6.60 -9.93 -25.71
CA LEU A 451 7.05 -11.32 -25.80
C LEU A 451 7.53 -11.79 -24.43
N ILE A 452 6.94 -12.86 -23.88
CA ILE A 452 7.23 -13.34 -22.52
C ILE A 452 7.63 -14.81 -22.58
N ASN A 453 8.87 -15.12 -22.21
CA ASN A 453 9.35 -16.49 -22.12
C ASN A 453 9.06 -17.06 -20.71
N GLU A 454 8.26 -18.12 -20.61
CA GLU A 454 8.06 -18.89 -19.38
C GLU A 454 8.85 -20.19 -19.43
N LEU A 455 9.70 -20.39 -18.43
CA LEU A 455 10.58 -21.55 -18.27
C LEU A 455 10.86 -21.84 -16.78
N TYR A 456 11.47 -22.99 -16.48
CA TYR A 456 11.91 -23.28 -15.11
C TYR A 456 13.04 -22.34 -14.68
N LEU A 457 13.05 -21.97 -13.39
CA LEU A 457 14.03 -21.03 -12.85
C LEU A 457 15.47 -21.52 -13.03
N GLU A 458 15.71 -22.82 -12.89
CA GLU A 458 17.05 -23.41 -13.08
C GLU A 458 17.51 -23.34 -14.55
N ASP A 459 16.61 -23.58 -15.52
CA ASP A 459 16.91 -23.43 -16.95
C ASP A 459 17.26 -21.98 -17.31
N TYR A 460 16.54 -21.02 -16.72
CA TYR A 460 16.86 -19.60 -16.81
C TYR A 460 18.28 -19.30 -16.29
N LEU A 461 18.64 -19.84 -15.12
CA LEU A 461 19.98 -19.64 -14.53
C LEU A 461 21.10 -20.21 -15.40
N THR A 462 20.89 -21.31 -16.14
CA THR A 462 21.90 -21.81 -17.10
C THR A 462 22.26 -20.81 -18.19
N ARG A 463 21.35 -19.86 -18.52
CA ARG A 463 21.58 -18.79 -19.50
C ARG A 463 22.02 -17.47 -18.86
N VAL A 464 21.66 -17.22 -17.60
CA VAL A 464 22.10 -16.03 -16.85
C VAL A 464 23.55 -16.14 -16.40
N VAL A 465 23.93 -17.24 -15.73
CA VAL A 465 25.28 -17.40 -15.18
C VAL A 465 26.39 -17.14 -16.22
N PRO A 466 26.42 -17.76 -17.42
CA PRO A 466 27.42 -17.46 -18.43
C PRO A 466 27.31 -16.06 -19.05
N SER A 467 26.13 -15.42 -18.99
CA SER A 467 25.89 -14.07 -19.51
C SER A 467 26.37 -12.96 -18.55
N GLU A 468 26.44 -13.26 -17.25
CA GLU A 468 26.90 -12.36 -16.19
C GLU A 468 28.36 -12.62 -15.78
N MET A 469 28.79 -13.88 -15.75
CA MET A 469 30.14 -14.31 -15.36
C MET A 469 30.70 -15.32 -16.38
N PRO A 470 31.74 -14.96 -17.15
CA PRO A 470 32.33 -15.85 -18.15
C PRO A 470 32.82 -17.18 -17.57
N ASP A 471 32.75 -18.24 -18.37
CA ASP A 471 33.13 -19.60 -17.96
C ASP A 471 34.63 -19.80 -17.68
N SER A 472 35.46 -18.81 -18.00
CA SER A 472 36.88 -18.75 -17.61
C SER A 472 37.07 -18.62 -16.09
N TYR A 473 36.08 -18.12 -15.35
CA TYR A 473 36.14 -17.93 -13.89
C TYR A 473 36.23 -19.24 -13.12
N GLU A 474 36.71 -19.19 -11.87
CA GLU A 474 36.82 -20.35 -10.99
C GLU A 474 35.43 -20.98 -10.69
N MET A 475 35.35 -22.30 -10.52
CA MET A 475 34.10 -23.04 -10.30
C MET A 475 33.33 -22.54 -9.06
N GLU A 476 34.01 -22.26 -7.95
CA GLU A 476 33.35 -21.74 -6.74
C GLU A 476 32.86 -20.30 -6.91
N ALA A 477 33.49 -19.50 -7.78
CA ALA A 477 32.98 -18.19 -8.18
C ALA A 477 31.70 -18.32 -9.03
N LEU A 478 31.67 -19.25 -9.99
CA LEU A 478 30.48 -19.55 -10.78
C LEU A 478 29.32 -20.09 -9.91
N LYS A 479 29.63 -20.89 -8.88
CA LYS A 479 28.65 -21.36 -7.89
C LYS A 479 28.12 -20.21 -7.03
N ALA A 480 28.98 -19.32 -6.56
CA ALA A 480 28.56 -18.12 -5.83
C ALA A 480 27.65 -17.26 -6.71
N GLN A 481 28.01 -17.03 -7.98
CA GLN A 481 27.17 -16.32 -8.94
C GLN A 481 25.81 -17.01 -9.15
N ALA A 482 25.77 -18.33 -9.29
CA ALA A 482 24.51 -19.08 -9.44
C ALA A 482 23.59 -18.92 -8.21
N VAL A 483 24.14 -18.93 -7.00
CA VAL A 483 23.39 -18.72 -5.75
C VAL A 483 22.89 -17.28 -5.64
N CYS A 484 23.73 -16.28 -5.93
CA CYS A 484 23.33 -14.87 -5.97
C CYS A 484 22.23 -14.64 -7.01
N ALA A 485 22.43 -15.12 -8.24
CA ALA A 485 21.47 -14.97 -9.34
C ALA A 485 20.12 -15.64 -9.04
N ARG A 486 20.12 -16.84 -8.43
CA ARG A 486 18.89 -17.52 -7.98
C ARG A 486 18.16 -16.74 -6.90
N THR A 487 18.89 -16.19 -5.94
CA THR A 487 18.32 -15.37 -4.85
C THR A 487 17.75 -14.07 -5.41
N TYR A 488 18.46 -13.40 -6.29
CA TYR A 488 17.98 -12.21 -6.99
C TYR A 488 16.70 -12.51 -7.78
N ALA A 489 16.70 -13.55 -8.61
CA ALA A 489 15.52 -13.96 -9.38
C ALA A 489 14.30 -14.27 -8.49
N TYR A 490 14.50 -14.96 -7.36
CA TYR A 490 13.44 -15.19 -6.35
C TYR A 490 12.86 -13.86 -5.85
N ARG A 491 13.71 -12.89 -5.50
CA ARG A 491 13.27 -11.55 -5.06
C ARG A 491 12.54 -10.78 -6.15
N GLN A 492 12.95 -10.88 -7.42
CA GLN A 492 12.27 -10.20 -8.52
C GLN A 492 10.95 -10.86 -8.93
N ILE A 493 10.78 -12.17 -8.70
CA ILE A 493 9.47 -12.81 -8.76
C ILE A 493 8.56 -12.16 -7.69
N GLN A 494 9.01 -12.06 -6.43
CA GLN A 494 8.23 -11.41 -5.37
C GLN A 494 7.96 -9.91 -5.60
N SER A 495 8.90 -9.17 -6.20
CA SER A 495 8.74 -7.73 -6.47
C SER A 495 7.67 -7.44 -7.54
N ASN A 496 7.34 -8.45 -8.37
CA ASN A 496 6.19 -8.44 -9.27
C ASN A 496 6.18 -7.24 -10.24
N ALA A 497 7.37 -6.71 -10.58
CA ALA A 497 7.55 -5.39 -11.19
C ALA A 497 6.93 -5.23 -12.59
N TYR A 498 6.73 -6.35 -13.31
CA TYR A 498 6.07 -6.39 -14.61
C TYR A 498 4.71 -7.12 -14.59
N SER A 499 4.04 -7.13 -13.43
CA SER A 499 2.71 -7.74 -13.22
C SER A 499 1.65 -7.31 -14.25
N GLN A 500 1.64 -6.04 -14.66
CA GLN A 500 0.75 -5.51 -15.71
C GLN A 500 0.92 -6.19 -17.08
N TYR A 501 2.10 -6.72 -17.37
CA TYR A 501 2.42 -7.47 -18.59
C TYR A 501 2.32 -8.99 -18.37
N GLY A 502 2.50 -9.45 -17.13
CA GLY A 502 2.56 -10.87 -16.81
C GLY A 502 3.97 -11.43 -16.82
N ALA A 503 4.97 -10.64 -16.44
CA ALA A 503 6.36 -11.05 -16.33
C ALA A 503 6.93 -10.65 -14.96
N HIS A 504 8.06 -11.23 -14.60
CA HIS A 504 8.80 -10.94 -13.37
C HIS A 504 9.96 -9.97 -13.65
N VAL A 505 10.70 -10.23 -14.73
CA VAL A 505 11.93 -9.52 -15.13
C VAL A 505 11.95 -9.26 -16.65
N ASP A 506 12.87 -8.43 -17.13
CA ASP A 506 13.26 -8.37 -18.55
C ASP A 506 14.66 -8.97 -18.78
N ASP A 507 15.06 -9.15 -20.04
CA ASP A 507 16.33 -9.81 -20.41
C ASP A 507 17.56 -8.86 -20.49
N SER A 508 17.47 -7.66 -19.91
CA SER A 508 18.53 -6.64 -19.94
C SER A 508 19.30 -6.47 -18.62
N THR A 509 20.32 -5.62 -18.64
CA THR A 509 21.10 -5.20 -17.45
C THR A 509 20.29 -4.47 -16.38
N ARG A 510 19.01 -4.14 -16.63
CA ARG A 510 18.10 -3.62 -15.61
C ARG A 510 17.78 -4.69 -14.55
N PHE A 511 17.80 -5.96 -14.93
CA PHE A 511 17.56 -7.09 -14.05
C PHE A 511 18.78 -8.01 -14.03
N GLN A 512 18.81 -9.00 -14.92
CA GLN A 512 19.95 -9.88 -15.13
C GLN A 512 20.10 -10.12 -16.63
N VAL A 513 21.33 -10.09 -17.11
CA VAL A 513 21.59 -10.34 -18.54
C VAL A 513 21.23 -11.79 -18.84
N TYR A 514 20.19 -12.00 -19.65
CA TYR A 514 19.69 -13.32 -19.97
C TYR A 514 19.96 -13.66 -21.44
N ASN A 515 20.50 -14.86 -21.68
CA ASN A 515 20.66 -15.45 -23.02
C ASN A 515 21.55 -14.62 -23.98
N ASN A 516 22.61 -14.00 -23.45
CA ASN A 516 23.52 -13.14 -24.23
C ASN A 516 24.88 -13.80 -24.53
N LEU A 517 25.32 -14.78 -23.74
CA LEU A 517 26.53 -15.58 -23.97
C LEU A 517 26.21 -17.08 -24.01
N LYS A 518 27.09 -17.88 -24.65
CA LYS A 518 26.88 -19.33 -24.81
C LYS A 518 26.97 -20.03 -23.46
N THR A 519 26.14 -21.04 -23.25
CA THR A 519 26.30 -21.95 -22.11
C THR A 519 27.53 -22.84 -22.31
N SER A 520 28.03 -23.39 -21.21
CA SER A 520 29.10 -24.40 -21.21
C SER A 520 28.89 -25.36 -20.04
N ASP A 521 29.33 -26.61 -20.19
CA ASP A 521 29.17 -27.66 -19.18
C ASP A 521 29.57 -27.21 -17.76
N LYS A 522 30.59 -26.34 -17.66
CA LYS A 522 31.11 -25.78 -16.42
C LYS A 522 30.13 -24.81 -15.75
N THR A 523 29.47 -23.94 -16.51
CA THR A 523 28.48 -22.98 -15.99
C THR A 523 27.18 -23.68 -15.63
N GLU A 524 26.75 -24.65 -16.44
CA GLU A 524 25.60 -25.52 -16.15
C GLU A 524 25.85 -26.40 -14.91
N GLN A 525 27.05 -26.93 -14.74
CA GLN A 525 27.46 -27.67 -13.54
C GLN A 525 27.40 -26.80 -12.28
N ALA A 526 27.82 -25.54 -12.34
CA ALA A 526 27.76 -24.61 -11.20
C ALA A 526 26.30 -24.32 -10.76
N VAL A 527 25.38 -24.16 -11.71
CA VAL A 527 23.94 -24.04 -11.43
C VAL A 527 23.42 -25.32 -10.77
N ARG A 528 23.71 -26.50 -11.34
CA ARG A 528 23.25 -27.80 -10.83
C ARG A 528 23.79 -28.15 -9.44
N GLU A 529 25.06 -27.88 -9.16
CA GLU A 529 25.67 -28.11 -7.83
C GLU A 529 25.18 -27.11 -6.76
N THR A 530 24.44 -26.08 -7.17
CA THR A 530 23.82 -25.09 -6.29
C THR A 530 22.29 -25.10 -6.33
N TYR A 531 21.67 -26.10 -6.96
CA TYR A 531 20.22 -26.25 -7.08
C TYR A 531 19.49 -25.94 -5.76
N GLY A 532 18.51 -25.02 -5.82
CA GLY A 532 17.69 -24.62 -4.67
C GLY A 532 18.42 -23.88 -3.53
N LYS A 533 19.72 -23.57 -3.64
CA LYS A 533 20.44 -22.76 -2.64
C LYS A 533 20.15 -21.27 -2.83
N LEU A 534 19.66 -20.64 -1.77
CA LEU A 534 19.37 -19.21 -1.68
C LEU A 534 20.18 -18.59 -0.51
N LEU A 535 20.40 -17.28 -0.56
CA LEU A 535 21.01 -16.51 0.53
C LEU A 535 19.92 -15.89 1.42
N PHE A 536 20.04 -16.10 2.73
CA PHE A 536 19.08 -15.62 3.72
C PHE A 536 19.74 -14.74 4.77
N TYR A 537 18.99 -13.77 5.29
CA TYR A 537 19.31 -13.02 6.50
C TYR A 537 18.06 -12.98 7.38
N GLN A 538 18.16 -13.45 8.62
CA GLN A 538 17.01 -13.60 9.54
C GLN A 538 15.83 -14.36 8.90
N ASP A 539 16.14 -15.50 8.27
CA ASP A 539 15.20 -16.38 7.56
C ASP A 539 14.43 -15.75 6.37
N VAL A 540 14.78 -14.53 5.96
CA VAL A 540 14.26 -13.87 4.75
C VAL A 540 15.32 -13.90 3.64
N PRO A 541 14.97 -14.28 2.39
CA PRO A 541 15.88 -14.17 1.25
C PRO A 541 16.37 -12.74 1.03
N ILE A 542 17.67 -12.56 0.81
CA ILE A 542 18.29 -11.23 0.68
C ILE A 542 18.11 -10.61 -0.72
N GLU A 543 18.18 -9.28 -0.82
CA GLU A 543 18.44 -8.61 -2.11
C GLU A 543 19.89 -8.87 -2.54
N ALA A 544 20.10 -9.92 -3.32
CA ALA A 544 21.41 -10.39 -3.74
C ALA A 544 21.95 -9.62 -4.96
N PHE A 545 22.23 -8.33 -4.79
CA PHE A 545 22.87 -7.51 -5.82
C PHE A 545 24.33 -7.94 -6.06
N TYR A 546 24.77 -7.87 -7.32
CA TYR A 546 26.16 -8.13 -7.75
C TYR A 546 26.54 -7.15 -8.87
N PHE A 547 27.84 -7.00 -9.13
CA PHE A 547 28.38 -6.11 -10.16
C PHE A 547 29.75 -6.62 -10.65
N SER A 548 30.20 -6.16 -11.81
CA SER A 548 31.35 -6.75 -12.53
C SER A 548 32.73 -6.45 -11.92
N THR A 549 32.99 -5.23 -11.45
CA THR A 549 34.31 -4.81 -10.93
C THR A 549 34.12 -3.62 -9.98
N SER A 550 34.80 -3.63 -8.84
CA SER A 550 34.78 -2.55 -7.84
C SER A 550 35.90 -1.53 -8.05
N CYS A 551 35.88 -0.45 -7.25
CA CYS A 551 37.03 0.44 -7.07
C CYS A 551 38.04 -0.07 -6.02
N GLY A 552 37.89 -1.31 -5.54
CA GLY A 552 38.62 -1.90 -4.43
C GLY A 552 37.82 -2.01 -3.13
N HIS A 553 36.61 -1.46 -3.09
CA HIS A 553 35.69 -1.46 -1.96
C HIS A 553 34.26 -1.70 -2.47
N THR A 554 33.43 -2.45 -1.73
CA THR A 554 31.99 -2.56 -1.99
C THR A 554 31.25 -1.31 -1.49
N THR A 555 29.92 -1.30 -1.54
CA THR A 555 29.10 -0.22 -0.96
C THR A 555 27.91 -0.80 -0.22
N ASP A 556 27.21 0.04 0.55
CA ASP A 556 26.03 -0.32 1.30
C ASP A 556 24.73 -0.01 0.52
N GLY A 557 23.58 -0.19 1.17
CA GLY A 557 22.27 0.11 0.58
C GLY A 557 22.01 1.58 0.21
N SER A 558 22.82 2.53 0.66
CA SER A 558 22.61 3.97 0.41
C SER A 558 22.80 4.38 -1.05
N ILE A 559 23.51 3.57 -1.85
CA ILE A 559 23.74 3.82 -3.28
C ILE A 559 22.43 3.94 -4.09
N TRP A 560 21.33 3.35 -3.58
CA TRP A 560 19.99 3.42 -4.16
C TRP A 560 19.06 4.43 -3.46
N GLY A 561 19.62 5.36 -2.66
CA GLY A 561 18.85 6.35 -1.88
C GLY A 561 17.98 5.73 -0.78
N SER A 562 18.25 4.49 -0.41
CA SER A 562 17.54 3.77 0.66
C SER A 562 18.29 3.88 1.99
N ASP A 563 17.57 3.76 3.11
CA ASP A 563 18.18 3.60 4.43
C ASP A 563 19.02 2.30 4.47
N PRO A 564 20.33 2.35 4.76
CA PRO A 564 21.18 1.16 4.90
C PRO A 564 20.66 0.16 5.95
N ALA A 565 19.93 0.61 6.97
CA ALA A 565 19.34 -0.28 7.98
C ALA A 565 18.30 -1.26 7.40
N LYS A 566 17.76 -0.98 6.20
CA LYS A 566 16.90 -1.90 5.43
C LYS A 566 17.68 -3.08 4.83
N TYR A 567 18.99 -2.92 4.65
CA TYR A 567 19.87 -3.88 3.97
C TYR A 567 21.12 -4.20 4.83
N PRO A 568 20.97 -4.70 6.07
CA PRO A 568 22.08 -4.89 7.02
C PRO A 568 23.12 -5.94 6.60
N TYR A 569 22.90 -6.64 5.50
CA TYR A 569 23.81 -7.58 4.85
C TYR A 569 24.57 -6.98 3.65
N LEU A 570 24.19 -5.78 3.20
CA LEU A 570 24.93 -4.99 2.20
C LEU A 570 25.75 -3.95 2.95
N ASP A 571 26.98 -4.32 3.29
CA ASP A 571 27.94 -3.43 3.97
C ASP A 571 29.17 -3.19 3.07
N GLY A 572 29.74 -1.99 3.20
CA GLY A 572 30.92 -1.57 2.48
C GLY A 572 32.19 -2.16 3.11
N CYS A 573 32.86 -3.08 2.42
CA CYS A 573 34.16 -3.62 2.83
C CYS A 573 35.19 -3.55 1.70
N LEU A 574 36.47 -3.50 2.10
CA LEU A 574 37.60 -3.60 1.18
C LEU A 574 37.66 -5.02 0.59
N LEU A 575 37.85 -5.09 -0.72
CA LEU A 575 38.09 -6.34 -1.44
C LEU A 575 39.58 -6.74 -1.34
N GLU A 576 40.00 -7.02 -0.11
CA GLU A 576 41.32 -7.50 0.26
C GLU A 576 41.24 -8.63 1.32
N GLY A 577 42.39 -9.18 1.69
CA GLY A 577 42.47 -10.20 2.73
C GLY A 577 42.13 -9.64 4.12
N GLY A 578 41.03 -10.10 4.71
CA GLY A 578 40.65 -9.80 6.09
C GLY A 578 39.36 -9.01 6.29
N ARG A 579 38.68 -8.57 5.22
CA ARG A 579 37.40 -7.81 5.26
C ARG A 579 37.44 -6.61 6.23
N SER A 580 38.44 -5.76 6.01
CA SER A 580 38.54 -4.42 6.59
C SER A 580 37.45 -3.49 6.04
N VAL A 581 37.07 -2.47 6.82
CA VAL A 581 36.14 -1.40 6.41
C VAL A 581 36.90 -0.08 6.37
N LEU A 582 36.82 0.66 5.26
CA LEU A 582 37.48 1.94 5.10
C LEU A 582 36.47 3.08 5.27
N ASN A 583 36.78 4.06 6.13
CA ASN A 583 35.91 5.22 6.29
C ASN A 583 36.10 6.21 5.12
N LEU A 584 35.23 6.12 4.12
CA LEU A 584 35.21 6.95 2.92
C LEU A 584 34.21 8.12 2.98
N SER A 585 33.71 8.47 4.18
CA SER A 585 32.68 9.52 4.38
C SER A 585 33.10 10.96 4.05
N THR A 586 34.35 11.20 3.67
CA THR A 586 34.84 12.54 3.29
C THR A 586 35.44 12.53 1.90
N ASN A 587 35.21 13.60 1.13
CA ASN A 587 35.78 13.74 -0.21
C ASN A 587 37.31 13.58 -0.23
N ALA A 588 38.02 14.07 0.80
CA ALA A 588 39.47 13.92 0.89
C ALA A 588 39.91 12.46 1.09
N ALA A 589 39.21 11.69 1.93
CA ALA A 589 39.50 10.26 2.12
C ALA A 589 39.16 9.45 0.86
N PHE A 590 38.02 9.72 0.24
CA PHE A 590 37.62 9.07 -1.01
C PHE A 590 38.56 9.43 -2.17
N GLU A 591 38.96 10.70 -2.31
CA GLU A 591 39.90 11.16 -3.33
C GLU A 591 41.28 10.52 -3.18
N ALA A 592 41.79 10.41 -1.96
CA ALA A 592 43.05 9.70 -1.69
C ALA A 592 42.95 8.20 -2.05
N PHE A 593 41.86 7.54 -1.66
CA PHE A 593 41.62 6.13 -1.96
C PHE A 593 41.43 5.85 -3.46
N ILE A 594 40.59 6.62 -4.16
CA ILE A 594 40.23 6.32 -5.55
C ILE A 594 41.40 6.59 -6.51
N LYS A 595 42.27 7.57 -6.20
CA LYS A 595 43.41 7.95 -7.05
C LYS A 595 44.60 7.00 -6.96
N ASP A 596 44.77 6.29 -5.86
CA ASP A 596 45.75 5.23 -5.61
C ASP A 596 47.11 5.39 -6.37
N LYS A 597 47.44 4.57 -7.38
CA LYS A 597 46.64 3.53 -8.08
C LYS A 597 46.96 2.08 -7.70
N GLU A 598 47.97 1.85 -6.89
CA GLU A 598 48.57 0.54 -6.57
C GLU A 598 47.92 -0.18 -5.37
N TYR A 599 46.88 0.42 -4.77
CA TYR A 599 46.19 -0.10 -3.58
C TYR A 599 45.86 -1.60 -3.71
N PRO A 600 46.20 -2.42 -2.71
CA PRO A 600 45.99 -3.86 -2.77
C PRO A 600 44.49 -4.19 -2.81
N SER A 601 44.05 -4.80 -3.91
CA SER A 601 42.69 -5.33 -4.03
C SER A 601 42.63 -6.49 -5.01
N TYR A 602 41.69 -7.41 -4.81
CA TYR A 602 41.40 -8.50 -5.73
C TYR A 602 41.08 -8.01 -7.15
N ASP A 603 40.46 -6.83 -7.28
CA ASP A 603 40.06 -6.26 -8.57
C ASP A 603 41.20 -5.50 -9.28
N SER A 604 42.35 -5.32 -8.65
CA SER A 604 43.47 -4.48 -9.16
C SER A 604 44.00 -4.88 -10.54
N SER A 605 43.71 -6.10 -11.00
CA SER A 605 44.12 -6.63 -12.31
C SER A 605 43.10 -6.40 -13.44
N PHE A 606 41.89 -5.91 -13.14
CA PHE A 606 40.84 -5.72 -14.14
C PHE A 606 41.00 -4.39 -14.92
N PRO A 607 40.77 -4.36 -16.24
CA PRO A 607 40.86 -3.13 -17.04
C PRO A 607 39.91 -2.00 -16.59
N MET A 608 38.81 -2.34 -15.92
CA MET A 608 37.84 -1.38 -15.36
C MET A 608 38.18 -0.96 -13.92
N TYR A 609 39.31 -1.39 -13.35
CA TYR A 609 39.81 -0.89 -12.08
C TYR A 609 40.54 0.44 -12.31
N ARG A 610 40.07 1.51 -11.63
CA ARG A 610 40.69 2.86 -11.67
C ARG A 610 40.99 3.40 -13.08
N TRP A 611 40.01 3.26 -13.97
CA TRP A 611 40.03 3.76 -15.34
C TRP A 611 39.94 5.29 -15.40
N GLU A 612 40.42 5.87 -16.50
CA GLU A 612 40.31 7.28 -16.85
C GLU A 612 39.68 7.40 -18.24
N THR A 613 38.91 8.46 -18.49
CA THR A 613 38.37 8.80 -19.81
C THR A 613 38.45 10.29 -20.06
N THR A 614 38.42 10.67 -21.34
CA THR A 614 38.22 12.06 -21.76
C THR A 614 36.73 12.26 -22.04
N VAL A 615 36.12 13.26 -21.41
CA VAL A 615 34.71 13.65 -21.58
C VAL A 615 34.59 14.76 -22.62
#